data_AF-A0A847A0Q6-F1
#
_entry.id   AF-A0A847A0Q6-F1
#
_cell.length_a   1.000
_cell.length_b   1.000
_cell.length_c   1.000
_cell.angle_alpha   90.00
_cell.angle_beta   90.00
_cell.angle_gamma   90.00
#
_symmetry.space_group_name_H-M   'P 1'
#
loop_
_entity.id
_entity.type
_entity.pdbx_description
1 polymer ?
#
loop_
_entity_poly.entity_id
_entity_poly.type
_entity_poly.pdbx_seq_one_letter_code
_entity_poly.pdbx_strand_id
1 'polypeptide(L)'
;MTPRINFSHHYRKMIPAVGWESSKLLDVLPVCLEDLSPEFLRYDTSYLDGGEEKQYQLPKSGNYMILLLQANSGAGPIWTTIRSQWSKNGGLSTRHANKLEYYKSHIGEVFECRITE
;
A
#
# COMPACT_ATOMS: atom_id res chain seq x y z
N MET A 1 15.77 -8.93 9.13
CA MET A 1 15.36 -7.51 9.19
C MET A 1 13.87 -7.47 9.03
N THR A 2 13.14 -6.67 9.79
CA THR A 2 11.69 -6.49 9.59
C THR A 2 11.43 -5.79 8.26
N PRO A 3 10.58 -6.34 7.38
CA PRO A 3 10.27 -5.70 6.10
C PRO A 3 9.47 -4.41 6.32
N ARG A 4 9.57 -3.46 5.39
CA ARG A 4 9.05 -2.10 5.57
C ARG A 4 8.20 -1.64 4.40
N ILE A 5 7.15 -0.88 4.71
CA ILE A 5 6.31 -0.19 3.72
C ILE A 5 6.30 1.29 4.04
N ASN A 6 6.87 2.11 3.16
CA ASN A 6 6.86 3.56 3.29
C ASN A 6 5.63 4.16 2.58
N PHE A 7 5.03 5.16 3.19
CA PHE A 7 3.90 5.94 2.70
C PHE A 7 4.29 7.42 2.70
N SER A 8 3.81 8.18 1.72
CA SER A 8 4.10 9.61 1.61
C SER A 8 3.17 10.49 2.44
N HIS A 9 2.02 9.97 2.89
CA HIS A 9 0.99 10.72 3.59
C HIS A 9 0.28 9.85 4.62
N HIS A 10 -0.35 10.49 5.60
CA HIS A 10 -1.35 9.86 6.47
C HIS A 10 -2.68 9.71 5.72
N TYR A 11 -2.94 8.51 5.20
CA TYR A 11 -4.19 8.20 4.52
C TYR A 11 -5.35 8.05 5.51
N ARG A 12 -6.56 8.41 5.10
CA ARG A 12 -7.75 8.40 5.97
C ARG A 12 -8.07 7.02 6.55
N LYS A 13 -7.76 5.95 5.81
CA LYS A 13 -7.91 4.55 6.24
C LYS A 13 -6.89 4.10 7.31
N MET A 14 -5.83 4.89 7.56
CA MET A 14 -4.82 4.61 8.59
C MET A 14 -5.30 5.15 9.94
N ILE A 15 -6.19 4.42 10.59
CA ILE A 15 -6.76 4.83 11.88
C ILE A 15 -5.68 4.64 12.98
N PRO A 16 -5.18 5.68 13.66
CA PRO A 16 -4.06 5.53 14.62
C PRO A 16 -4.37 4.55 15.76
N ALA A 17 -5.62 4.51 16.22
CA ALA A 17 -6.05 3.63 17.32
C ALA A 17 -6.05 2.14 16.97
N VAL A 18 -5.84 1.74 15.71
CA VAL A 18 -5.89 0.33 15.29
C VAL A 18 -4.52 -0.29 14.99
N GLY A 19 -3.43 0.46 15.18
CA GLY A 19 -2.05 -0.04 15.07
C GLY A 19 -1.65 -0.43 13.64
N TRP A 20 -1.92 0.46 12.67
CA TRP A 20 -1.60 0.22 11.26
C TRP A 20 -0.08 0.18 10.98
N GLU A 21 0.72 0.82 11.84
CA GLU A 21 2.19 0.89 11.78
C GLU A 21 2.83 -0.50 11.83
N SER A 22 2.16 -1.48 12.42
CA SER A 22 2.54 -2.89 12.40
C SER A 22 1.44 -3.72 11.74
N SER A 23 1.64 -4.10 10.49
CA SER A 23 0.60 -4.77 9.70
C SER A 23 1.09 -6.07 9.09
N LYS A 24 0.32 -7.15 9.26
CA LYS A 24 0.56 -8.43 8.59
C LYS A 24 0.10 -8.35 7.14
N LEU A 25 0.93 -8.78 6.20
CA LEU A 25 0.54 -8.95 4.81
C LEU A 25 -0.25 -10.24 4.65
N LEU A 26 -1.55 -10.13 4.33
CA LEU A 26 -2.43 -11.28 4.14
C LEU A 26 -2.38 -11.81 2.72
N ASP A 27 -2.39 -10.92 1.73
CA ASP A 27 -2.35 -11.30 0.31
C ASP A 27 -1.89 -10.13 -0.57
N VAL A 28 -1.55 -10.45 -1.83
CA VAL A 28 -1.09 -9.52 -2.85
C VAL A 28 -1.86 -9.77 -4.14
N LEU A 29 -2.79 -8.87 -4.44
CA LEU A 29 -3.70 -9.00 -5.57
C LEU A 29 -3.18 -8.17 -6.75
N PRO A 30 -2.65 -8.78 -7.83
CA PRO A 30 -2.32 -8.04 -9.04
C PRO A 30 -3.61 -7.55 -9.71
N VAL A 31 -3.62 -6.28 -10.11
CA VAL A 31 -4.77 -5.61 -10.73
C VAL A 31 -4.32 -4.66 -11.83
N CYS A 32 -5.19 -4.41 -12.81
CA CYS A 32 -5.08 -3.26 -13.68
C CYS A 32 -5.81 -2.09 -13.03
N LEU A 33 -5.19 -0.91 -13.01
CA LEU A 33 -5.73 0.25 -12.29
C LEU A 33 -7.08 0.71 -12.85
N GLU A 34 -7.24 0.63 -14.16
CA GLU A 34 -8.43 0.97 -14.91
C GLU A 34 -9.64 0.05 -14.63
N ASP A 35 -9.40 -1.14 -14.08
CA ASP A 35 -10.46 -2.09 -13.72
C ASP A 35 -11.01 -1.85 -12.30
N LEU A 36 -10.34 -0.99 -11.51
CA LEU A 36 -10.79 -0.66 -10.16
C LEU A 36 -11.91 0.39 -10.19
N SER A 37 -12.90 0.21 -9.32
CA SER A 37 -14.00 1.18 -9.22
C SER A 37 -13.49 2.55 -8.72
N PRO A 38 -14.07 3.66 -9.20
CA PRO A 38 -13.72 5.00 -8.69
C PRO A 38 -13.87 5.13 -7.17
N GLU A 39 -14.84 4.41 -6.59
CA GLU A 39 -15.09 4.38 -5.16
C GLU A 39 -13.95 3.73 -4.38
N PHE A 40 -13.40 2.61 -4.88
CA PHE A 40 -12.24 2.00 -4.26
C PHE A 40 -10.99 2.87 -4.39
N LEU A 41 -10.79 3.49 -5.56
CA LEU A 41 -9.69 4.44 -5.76
C LEU A 41 -9.77 5.60 -4.77
N ARG A 42 -10.96 6.18 -4.56
CA ARG A 42 -11.19 7.24 -3.57
C ARG A 42 -10.85 6.75 -2.16
N TYR A 43 -11.41 5.61 -1.74
CA TYR A 43 -11.11 5.03 -0.43
C TYR A 43 -9.60 4.84 -0.20
N ASP A 44 -8.89 4.30 -1.20
CA ASP A 44 -7.49 3.90 -1.03
C ASP A 44 -6.52 5.09 -1.10
N THR A 45 -6.90 6.17 -1.80
CA THR A 45 -6.03 7.33 -2.07
C THR A 45 -6.36 8.58 -1.27
N SER A 46 -7.48 8.61 -0.54
CA SER A 46 -7.86 9.75 0.32
C SER A 46 -6.91 9.92 1.52
N TYR A 47 -6.42 11.13 1.72
CA TYR A 47 -5.58 11.54 2.85
C TYR A 47 -5.99 12.92 3.37
N LEU A 48 -5.58 13.24 4.60
CA LEU A 48 -5.84 14.55 5.20
C LEU A 48 -4.57 15.41 5.12
N ASP A 49 -4.74 16.66 4.68
CA ASP A 49 -3.68 17.66 4.64
C ASP A 49 -4.25 18.99 5.15
N GLY A 50 -3.76 19.45 6.31
CA GLY A 50 -4.28 20.67 6.95
C GLY A 50 -5.76 20.60 7.37
N GLY A 51 -6.33 19.40 7.51
CA GLY A 51 -7.76 19.20 7.80
C GLY A 51 -8.66 19.12 6.57
N GLU A 52 -8.12 19.32 5.36
CA GLU A 52 -8.83 19.12 4.11
C GLU A 52 -8.60 17.70 3.57
N GLU A 53 -9.66 17.10 3.02
CA GLU A 53 -9.55 15.82 2.32
C GLU A 53 -8.96 16.03 0.93
N LYS A 54 -7.81 15.40 0.67
CA LYS A 54 -7.13 15.35 -0.62
C LYS A 54 -7.04 13.91 -1.11
N GLN A 55 -6.77 13.74 -2.40
CA GLN A 55 -6.58 12.43 -3.02
C GLN A 55 -5.22 12.35 -3.69
N TYR A 56 -4.50 11.27 -3.41
CA TYR A 56 -3.24 10.97 -4.09
C TYR A 56 -3.52 10.66 -5.57
N GLN A 57 -2.93 11.43 -6.46
CA GLN A 57 -3.19 11.30 -7.90
C GLN A 57 -2.50 10.05 -8.46
N LEU A 58 -3.30 9.13 -8.98
CA LEU A 58 -2.84 7.96 -9.72
C LEU A 58 -2.95 8.22 -11.24
N PRO A 59 -2.12 7.56 -12.07
CA PRO A 59 -2.32 7.51 -13.52
C PRO A 59 -3.70 6.93 -13.87
N LYS A 60 -4.15 7.07 -15.13
CA LYS A 60 -5.44 6.51 -15.57
C LYS A 60 -5.44 4.98 -15.70
N SER A 61 -4.26 4.38 -15.91
CA SER A 61 -4.13 2.94 -16.19
C SER A 61 -2.76 2.41 -15.77
N GLY A 62 -2.64 1.09 -15.73
CA GLY A 62 -1.38 0.38 -15.61
C GLY A 62 -1.41 -0.78 -14.61
N ASN A 63 -0.30 -1.51 -14.56
CA ASN A 63 -0.15 -2.68 -13.69
C ASN A 63 0.15 -2.26 -12.24
N TYR A 64 -0.81 -2.51 -11.36
CA TYR A 64 -0.77 -2.24 -9.94
C TYR A 64 -1.03 -3.51 -9.13
N MET A 65 -0.89 -3.41 -7.83
CA MET A 65 -1.30 -4.47 -6.91
C MET A 65 -1.98 -3.83 -5.71
N ILE A 66 -2.91 -4.57 -5.14
CA ILE A 66 -3.48 -4.27 -3.84
C ILE A 66 -2.76 -5.14 -2.83
N LEU A 67 -2.16 -4.51 -1.83
CA LEU A 67 -1.71 -5.23 -0.64
C LEU A 67 -2.88 -5.32 0.32
N LEU A 68 -3.29 -6.53 0.67
CA LEU A 68 -4.27 -6.78 1.72
C LEU A 68 -3.54 -6.91 3.05
N LEU A 69 -3.76 -5.96 3.95
CA LEU A 69 -3.03 -5.82 5.20
C LEU A 69 -3.96 -6.00 6.38
N GLN A 70 -3.44 -6.51 7.49
CA GLN A 70 -4.17 -6.60 8.75
C GLN A 70 -3.37 -5.90 9.84
N ALA A 71 -3.97 -4.87 10.43
CA ALA A 71 -3.33 -4.04 11.44
C ALA A 71 -3.04 -4.82 12.73
N ASN A 72 -2.31 -4.19 13.65
CA ASN A 72 -1.91 -4.76 14.93
C ASN A 72 -1.28 -6.16 14.78
N SER A 73 -0.32 -6.29 13.86
CA SER A 73 0.42 -7.53 13.57
C SER A 73 -0.46 -8.73 13.20
N GLY A 74 -1.65 -8.49 12.64
CA GLY A 74 -2.62 -9.53 12.28
C GLY A 74 -3.69 -9.81 13.33
N ALA A 75 -3.86 -8.94 14.32
CA ALA A 75 -4.94 -9.01 15.32
C ALA A 75 -5.98 -7.89 15.18
N GLY A 76 -5.76 -6.95 14.25
CA GLY A 76 -6.60 -5.78 14.02
C GLY A 76 -7.50 -5.89 12.79
N PRO A 77 -8.13 -4.77 12.40
CA PRO A 77 -8.94 -4.68 11.18
C PRO A 77 -8.09 -4.81 9.92
N ILE A 78 -8.76 -5.22 8.84
CA ILE A 78 -8.18 -5.31 7.51
C ILE A 78 -8.20 -3.92 6.85
N TRP A 79 -7.15 -3.63 6.10
CA TRP A 79 -7.03 -2.44 5.27
C TRP A 79 -6.22 -2.75 4.01
N THR A 80 -6.28 -1.87 3.02
CA THR A 80 -5.57 -2.06 1.75
C THR A 80 -4.59 -0.94 1.44
N THR A 81 -3.69 -1.19 0.50
CA THR A 81 -2.99 -0.11 -0.21
C THR A 81 -2.72 -0.52 -1.65
N ILE A 82 -3.04 0.38 -2.59
CA ILE A 82 -2.69 0.29 -4.00
C ILE A 82 -1.22 0.69 -4.16
N ARG A 83 -0.47 -0.14 -4.88
CA ARG A 83 0.96 0.03 -5.13
C ARG A 83 1.25 -0.29 -6.60
N SER A 84 2.13 0.47 -7.25
CA SER A 84 2.63 0.07 -8.56
C SER A 84 3.42 -1.23 -8.44
N GLN A 85 3.25 -2.15 -9.40
CA GLN A 85 4.08 -3.36 -9.49
C GLN A 85 5.55 -3.04 -9.83
N TRP A 86 5.82 -1.85 -10.39
CA TRP A 86 7.12 -1.45 -10.90
C TRP A 86 7.85 -0.50 -9.93
N SER A 87 9.18 -0.51 -9.99
CA SER A 87 10.00 0.57 -9.42
C SER A 87 10.06 1.72 -10.43
N LYS A 88 9.87 2.97 -9.99
CA LYS A 88 9.69 4.15 -10.88
C LYS A 88 10.90 4.54 -11.72
N ASN A 89 12.00 3.81 -11.66
CA ASN A 89 13.19 4.08 -12.46
C ASN A 89 13.46 2.84 -13.31
N GLY A 90 13.12 2.85 -14.61
CA GLY A 90 13.43 1.79 -15.57
C GLY A 90 14.92 1.46 -15.77
N GLY A 91 15.78 1.75 -14.79
CA GLY A 91 17.11 1.19 -14.66
C GLY A 91 17.07 -0.06 -13.79
N LEU A 92 17.82 -1.07 -14.21
CA LEU A 92 18.29 -2.17 -13.37
C LEU A 92 18.89 -1.63 -12.06
N SER A 93 18.05 -1.35 -11.05
CA SER A 93 18.47 -1.47 -9.66
C SER A 93 18.16 -2.92 -9.31
N THR A 94 19.21 -3.72 -9.24
CA THR A 94 19.25 -5.19 -9.15
C THR A 94 18.64 -5.79 -7.88
N ARG A 95 17.91 -5.02 -7.06
CA ARG A 95 17.35 -5.52 -5.79
C ARG A 95 15.89 -5.97 -5.84
N HIS A 96 15.01 -5.33 -6.62
CA HIS A 96 13.63 -5.79 -6.80
C HIS A 96 13.12 -5.44 -8.19
N ALA A 97 13.44 -6.26 -9.19
CA ALA A 97 12.97 -6.10 -10.58
C ALA A 97 11.43 -6.18 -10.69
N ASN A 98 10.77 -6.75 -9.67
CA ASN A 98 9.33 -6.93 -9.63
C ASN A 98 8.83 -6.75 -8.19
N LYS A 99 8.16 -5.63 -7.87
CA LYS A 99 7.62 -5.43 -6.50
C LYS A 99 6.53 -6.45 -6.21
N LEU A 100 5.82 -6.93 -7.22
CA LEU A 100 4.79 -7.96 -7.06
C LEU A 100 5.40 -9.23 -6.45
N GLU A 101 6.50 -9.73 -7.00
CA GLU A 101 7.22 -10.90 -6.48
C GLU A 101 7.73 -10.67 -5.07
N TYR A 102 8.30 -9.48 -4.81
CA TYR A 102 8.75 -9.11 -3.47
C TYR A 102 7.63 -9.23 -2.44
N TYR A 103 6.47 -8.60 -2.65
CA TYR A 103 5.40 -8.69 -1.67
C TYR A 103 4.82 -10.11 -1.60
N LYS A 104 4.69 -10.81 -2.74
CA LYS A 104 4.21 -12.20 -2.75
C LYS A 104 5.09 -13.12 -1.91
N SER A 105 6.41 -12.95 -1.92
CA SER A 105 7.32 -13.79 -1.12
C SER A 105 7.31 -13.47 0.38
N HIS A 106 6.59 -12.43 0.81
CA HIS A 106 6.48 -11.99 2.21
C HIS A 106 5.03 -12.09 2.73
N ILE A 107 4.14 -12.80 2.02
CA ILE A 107 2.80 -13.07 2.52
C ILE A 107 2.90 -13.83 3.86
N GLY A 108 2.13 -13.38 4.84
CA GLY A 108 2.15 -13.87 6.22
C GLY A 108 3.10 -13.11 7.15
N GLU A 109 4.05 -12.36 6.62
CA GLU A 109 4.99 -11.57 7.41
C GLU A 109 4.38 -10.25 7.92
N VAL A 110 4.94 -9.74 9.01
CA VAL A 110 4.58 -8.44 9.58
C VAL A 110 5.51 -7.37 9.01
N PHE A 111 4.90 -6.37 8.38
CA PHE A 111 5.58 -5.19 7.87
C PHE A 111 5.48 -4.04 8.87
N GLU A 112 6.57 -3.30 8.95
CA GLU A 112 6.59 -1.99 9.59
C GLU A 112 6.16 -0.93 8.57
N CYS A 113 4.98 -0.35 8.76
CA CYS A 113 4.41 0.72 7.95
C CYS A 113 4.81 2.08 8.52
N ARG A 114 5.41 2.94 7.70
CA ARG A 114 5.92 4.26 8.13
C ARG A 114 5.48 5.36 7.18
N ILE A 115 5.27 6.56 7.71
CA ILE A 115 5.22 7.77 6.90
C ILE A 115 6.65 8.27 6.70
N THR A 116 7.02 8.54 5.45
CA THR A 116 8.30 9.18 5.09
C THR A 116 7.97 10.53 4.48
N GLU A 117 8.24 11.58 5.23
CA GLU A 117 8.20 12.98 4.78
C GLU A 117 9.29 13.27 3.75
#